data_AF-A0A267EA23-F1
#
_entry.id   AF-A0A267EA23-F1
#
_cell.length_a   1.000
_cell.length_b   1.000
_cell.length_c   1.000
_cell.angle_alpha   90.00
_cell.angle_beta   90.00
_cell.angle_gamma   90.00
#
_symmetry.space_group_name_H-M   'P 1'
#
loop_
_entity.id
_entity.type
_entity.pdbx_description
1 polymer ?
#
loop_
_entity_poly.entity_id
_entity_poly.type
_entity_poly.pdbx_seq_one_letter_code
_entity_poly.pdbx_strand_id
1 'polypeptide(L)'
;RYALEKGAKSVVLMSHLGRPDGKPSAKNSLAPIAKEVEAQLGRPVTFLTDCVGAEVEAACANPAPGTVILLENLRFHPEEEGSGLDADGKKFKPEKAAIEAFRQSLTRLGDVYINDAFAPPIGPTAAWWECSCSSAPPAF
;
A
#
# COMPACT_ATOMS: atom_id res chain seq x y z
N ARG A 1 3.22 -5.48 15.52
CA ARG A 1 3.34 -5.46 17.00
C ARG A 1 4.54 -4.62 17.44
N TYR A 2 5.77 -5.02 17.12
CA TYR A 2 7.00 -4.30 17.50
C TYR A 2 6.98 -2.79 17.21
N ALA A 3 6.58 -2.36 16.00
CA ALA A 3 6.54 -0.93 15.65
C ALA A 3 5.65 -0.11 16.61
N LEU A 4 4.45 -0.61 16.92
CA LEU A 4 3.52 0.03 17.86
C LEU A 4 4.09 0.08 19.28
N GLU A 5 4.73 -1.01 19.74
CA GLU A 5 5.37 -1.07 21.06
C GLU A 5 6.55 -0.10 21.19
N LYS A 6 7.21 0.24 20.08
CA LYS A 6 8.30 1.22 20.01
C LYS A 6 7.83 2.67 19.78
N GLY A 7 6.52 2.92 19.86
CA GLY A 7 5.97 4.26 19.83
C GLY A 7 5.57 4.75 18.43
N ALA A 8 5.48 3.87 17.42
CA ALA A 8 4.83 4.23 16.18
C ALA A 8 3.36 4.62 16.46
N LYS A 9 2.96 5.81 16.01
CA LYS A 9 1.60 6.32 16.19
C LYS A 9 0.58 5.44 15.47
N SER A 10 0.88 5.01 14.26
CA SER A 10 0.07 4.11 13.45
C SER A 10 0.95 3.21 12.60
N VAL A 11 0.36 2.16 12.04
CA VAL A 11 1.01 1.27 11.08
C VAL A 11 0.12 1.14 9.85
N VAL A 12 0.65 1.49 8.68
CA VAL A 12 0.00 1.27 7.38
C VAL A 12 0.61 0.03 6.74
N LEU A 13 -0.22 -0.97 6.51
CA LEU A 13 0.13 -2.22 5.85
C LEU A 13 -0.26 -2.14 4.38
N MET A 14 0.67 -2.48 3.50
CA MET A 14 0.46 -2.56 2.07
C MET A 14 0.96 -3.91 1.56
N SER A 15 0.21 -4.53 0.65
CA SER A 15 0.56 -5.84 0.11
C SER A 15 -0.11 -6.05 -1.25
N HIS A 16 0.15 -7.18 -1.86
CA HIS A 16 -0.53 -7.62 -3.06
C HIS A 16 -0.95 -9.09 -2.94
N LEU A 17 -2.02 -9.44 -3.65
CA LEU A 17 -2.51 -10.82 -3.75
C LEU A 17 -2.72 -11.20 -5.22
N GLY A 18 -2.18 -12.34 -5.63
CA GLY A 18 -2.33 -12.86 -6.98
C GLY A 18 -1.71 -11.98 -8.08
N ARG A 19 -2.24 -12.11 -9.29
CA ARG A 19 -1.89 -11.30 -10.48
C ARG A 19 -3.17 -10.72 -11.10
N PRO A 20 -3.66 -9.59 -10.58
CA PRO A 20 -4.84 -8.91 -11.11
C PRO A 20 -4.56 -8.03 -12.35
N ASP A 21 -3.30 -7.91 -12.78
CA ASP A 21 -2.87 -7.18 -13.98
C ASP A 21 -3.41 -5.74 -14.08
N GLY A 22 -3.43 -5.02 -12.96
CA GLY A 22 -3.91 -3.63 -12.89
C GLY A 22 -5.42 -3.47 -12.90
N LYS A 23 -6.18 -4.53 -12.52
CA LYS A 23 -7.65 -4.48 -12.46
C LYS A 23 -8.21 -4.92 -11.10
N PRO A 24 -9.12 -4.15 -10.48
CA PRO A 24 -9.81 -4.59 -9.28
C PRO A 24 -10.53 -5.92 -9.47
N SER A 25 -10.36 -6.84 -8.52
CA SER A 25 -11.00 -8.14 -8.55
C SER A 25 -11.35 -8.60 -7.13
N ALA A 26 -12.61 -8.95 -6.89
CA ALA A 26 -13.07 -9.45 -5.60
C ALA A 26 -12.29 -10.70 -5.13
N LYS A 27 -11.83 -11.54 -6.07
CA LYS A 27 -11.02 -12.74 -5.76
C LYS A 27 -9.64 -12.40 -5.18
N ASN A 28 -9.09 -11.26 -5.58
CA ASN A 28 -7.74 -10.83 -5.21
C ASN A 28 -7.77 -9.67 -4.20
N SER A 29 -8.92 -9.36 -3.60
CA SER A 29 -9.04 -8.32 -2.58
C SER A 29 -8.37 -8.76 -1.27
N LEU A 30 -7.80 -7.80 -0.54
CA LEU A 30 -7.22 -7.98 0.79
C LEU A 30 -8.26 -7.80 1.92
N ALA A 31 -9.51 -7.46 1.62
CA ALA A 31 -10.59 -7.35 2.61
C ALA A 31 -10.73 -8.58 3.54
N PRO A 32 -10.66 -9.85 3.08
CA PRO A 32 -10.67 -11.00 3.99
C PRO A 32 -9.40 -11.09 4.85
N ILE A 33 -8.26 -10.60 4.35
CA ILE A 33 -6.99 -10.59 5.09
C ILE A 33 -7.04 -9.57 6.23
N ALA A 34 -7.72 -8.44 6.06
CA ALA A 34 -7.92 -7.45 7.12
C ALA A 34 -8.50 -8.09 8.40
N LYS A 35 -9.50 -8.97 8.22
CA LYS A 35 -10.16 -9.68 9.34
C LYS A 35 -9.22 -10.65 10.03
N GLU A 36 -8.39 -11.37 9.27
CA GLU A 36 -7.41 -12.29 9.85
C GLU A 36 -6.32 -11.52 10.61
N VAL A 37 -5.81 -10.41 10.03
CA VAL A 37 -4.83 -9.56 10.69
C VAL A 37 -5.39 -8.97 11.99
N GLU A 38 -6.64 -8.53 12.00
CA GLU A 38 -7.34 -8.07 13.20
C GLU A 38 -7.40 -9.15 14.28
N ALA A 39 -7.79 -10.38 13.92
CA ALA A 39 -7.85 -11.51 14.84
C ALA A 39 -6.46 -11.85 15.43
N GLN A 40 -5.42 -11.87 14.58
CA GLN A 40 -4.06 -12.17 14.99
C GLN A 40 -3.44 -11.04 15.83
N LEU A 41 -3.74 -9.77 15.54
CA LEU A 41 -3.24 -8.63 16.32
C LEU A 41 -4.02 -8.40 17.62
N GLY A 42 -5.26 -8.90 17.70
CA GLY A 42 -6.17 -8.63 18.81
C GLY A 42 -6.55 -7.14 18.90
N ARG A 43 -6.57 -6.44 17.76
CA ARG A 43 -6.77 -4.99 17.66
C ARG A 43 -7.51 -4.66 16.37
N PRO A 44 -8.38 -3.62 16.37
CA PRO A 44 -9.09 -3.21 15.16
C PRO A 44 -8.15 -2.88 14.01
N VAL A 45 -8.49 -3.36 12.81
CA VAL A 45 -7.77 -3.02 11.57
C VAL A 45 -8.72 -2.26 10.64
N THR A 46 -8.34 -1.03 10.31
CA THR A 46 -9.07 -0.24 9.32
C THR A 46 -8.67 -0.69 7.92
N PHE A 47 -9.61 -1.30 7.19
CA PHE A 47 -9.40 -1.63 5.79
C PHE A 47 -9.82 -0.47 4.89
N LEU A 48 -8.95 -0.06 3.97
CA LEU A 48 -9.24 0.92 2.93
C LEU A 48 -9.42 0.19 1.59
N THR A 49 -10.44 0.58 0.84
CA THR A 49 -10.80 -0.05 -0.45
C THR A 49 -9.89 0.35 -1.60
N ASP A 50 -8.91 1.20 -1.34
CA ASP A 50 -7.86 1.60 -2.27
C ASP A 50 -6.51 1.71 -1.52
N CYS A 51 -5.43 1.91 -2.25
CA CYS A 51 -4.07 2.07 -1.72
C CYS A 51 -3.45 3.45 -1.98
N VAL A 52 -4.09 4.27 -2.81
CA VAL A 52 -3.68 5.64 -3.12
C VAL A 52 -4.89 6.57 -3.22
N GLY A 53 -4.64 7.88 -3.30
CA GLY A 53 -5.69 8.89 -3.50
C GLY A 53 -6.13 9.59 -2.21
N ALA A 54 -6.99 10.60 -2.38
CA ALA A 54 -7.30 11.56 -1.32
C ALA A 54 -7.92 10.93 -0.06
N GLU A 55 -8.77 9.91 -0.21
CA GLU A 55 -9.38 9.21 0.92
C GLU A 55 -8.34 8.43 1.73
N VAL A 56 -7.40 7.77 1.04
CA VAL A 56 -6.31 7.01 1.67
C VAL A 56 -5.34 7.95 2.37
N GLU A 57 -4.96 9.04 1.72
CA GLU A 57 -4.09 10.06 2.29
C GLU A 57 -4.73 10.71 3.52
N ALA A 58 -6.03 11.03 3.47
CA ALA A 58 -6.75 11.60 4.61
C ALA A 58 -6.83 10.63 5.80
N ALA A 59 -7.05 9.33 5.55
CA ALA A 59 -7.08 8.32 6.59
C ALA A 59 -5.70 8.10 7.26
N CYS A 60 -4.62 8.26 6.50
CA CYS A 60 -3.25 8.07 6.99
C CYS A 60 -2.63 9.34 7.61
N ALA A 61 -3.14 10.53 7.29
CA ALA A 61 -2.55 11.80 7.71
C ALA A 61 -2.50 12.01 9.23
N ASN A 62 -3.56 11.63 9.96
CA ASN A 62 -3.63 11.82 11.41
C ASN A 62 -4.52 10.79 12.12
N PRO A 63 -4.22 9.48 12.00
CA PRO A 63 -4.99 8.45 12.67
C PRO A 63 -4.79 8.49 14.20
N ALA A 64 -5.70 7.84 14.92
CA ALA A 64 -5.57 7.70 16.37
C ALA A 64 -4.30 6.90 16.73
N PRO A 65 -3.69 7.14 17.90
CA PRO A 65 -2.56 6.34 18.37
C PRO A 65 -2.94 4.86 18.47
N GLY A 66 -2.08 3.98 17.95
CA GLY A 66 -2.28 2.54 17.91
C GLY A 66 -3.08 2.04 16.70
N THR A 67 -3.50 2.92 15.78
CA THR A 67 -4.26 2.51 14.60
C THR A 67 -3.42 1.65 13.66
N VAL A 68 -4.03 0.57 13.17
CA VAL A 68 -3.50 -0.27 12.09
C VAL A 68 -4.41 -0.11 10.89
N ILE A 69 -3.83 0.26 9.75
CA ILE A 69 -4.53 0.44 8.48
C ILE A 69 -4.02 -0.62 7.52
N LEU A 70 -4.91 -1.32 6.82
CA LEU A 70 -4.57 -2.19 5.70
C LEU A 70 -5.14 -1.59 4.41
N LEU A 71 -4.24 -1.30 3.47
CA LEU A 71 -4.61 -0.84 2.13
C LEU A 71 -5.10 -2.00 1.26
N GLU A 72 -5.86 -1.67 0.21
CA GLU A 72 -6.21 -2.65 -0.81
C GLU A 72 -4.98 -3.06 -1.65
N ASN A 73 -5.13 -4.15 -2.39
CA ASN A 73 -4.11 -4.77 -3.23
C ASN A 73 -3.42 -3.78 -4.18
N LEU A 74 -2.12 -3.57 -3.98
CA LEU A 74 -1.31 -2.65 -4.78
C LEU A 74 -1.34 -2.99 -6.29
N ARG A 75 -1.45 -4.27 -6.65
CA ARG A 75 -1.48 -4.71 -8.07
C ARG A 75 -2.81 -4.42 -8.77
N PHE A 76 -3.81 -3.87 -8.07
CA PHE A 76 -4.97 -3.28 -8.75
C PHE A 76 -4.59 -2.02 -9.51
N HIS A 77 -3.44 -1.42 -9.21
CA HIS A 77 -2.87 -0.31 -9.96
C HIS A 77 -1.76 -0.83 -10.90
N PRO A 78 -1.87 -0.66 -12.22
CA PRO A 78 -0.84 -1.10 -13.17
C PRO A 78 0.50 -0.38 -12.95
N GLU A 79 0.49 0.78 -12.30
CA GLU A 79 1.66 1.56 -11.88
C GLU A 79 2.57 0.77 -10.93
N GLU A 80 2.02 -0.16 -10.14
CA GLU A 80 2.79 -1.01 -9.23
C GLU A 80 3.71 -1.96 -10.00
N GLU A 81 3.21 -2.71 -10.99
CA GLU A 81 4.02 -3.65 -11.77
C GLU A 81 4.66 -3.00 -13.02
N GLY A 82 4.36 -1.72 -13.28
CA GLY A 82 4.79 -1.02 -14.49
C GLY A 82 4.21 -1.62 -15.78
N SER A 83 3.16 -2.42 -15.67
CA SER A 83 2.40 -3.00 -16.78
C SER A 83 1.00 -3.42 -16.31
N GLY A 84 0.03 -3.40 -17.22
CA GLY A 84 -1.33 -3.88 -16.95
C GLY A 84 -2.02 -4.37 -18.22
N LEU A 85 -3.24 -4.86 -18.09
CA LEU A 85 -4.10 -5.25 -19.22
C LEU A 85 -5.20 -4.22 -19.43
N ASP A 86 -5.43 -3.80 -20.68
CA ASP A 86 -6.57 -2.96 -21.04
C ASP A 86 -7.87 -3.77 -21.10
N ALA A 87 -9.00 -3.12 -21.41
CA ALA A 87 -10.32 -3.78 -21.49
C ALA A 87 -10.35 -4.97 -22.47
N ASP A 88 -9.52 -4.92 -23.52
CA ASP A 88 -9.42 -5.94 -24.56
C ASP A 88 -8.39 -7.04 -24.21
N GLY A 89 -7.77 -6.96 -23.03
CA GLY A 89 -6.77 -7.94 -22.57
C GLY A 89 -5.40 -7.75 -23.21
N LYS A 90 -5.12 -6.59 -23.78
CA LYS A 90 -3.81 -6.25 -24.34
C LYS A 90 -2.93 -5.60 -23.27
N LYS A 91 -1.66 -5.98 -23.25
CA LYS A 91 -0.67 -5.39 -22.35
C LYS A 91 -0.40 -3.94 -22.72
N PHE A 92 -0.45 -3.07 -21.72
CA PHE A 92 0.02 -1.70 -21.82
C PHE A 92 1.03 -1.40 -20.70
N LYS A 93 1.77 -0.32 -20.90
CA LYS A 93 2.72 0.22 -19.93
C LYS A 93 2.19 1.57 -19.46
N PRO A 94 2.01 1.78 -18.15
CA PRO A 94 1.64 3.09 -17.62
C PRO A 94 2.67 4.15 -17.99
N GLU A 95 2.23 5.39 -18.12
CA GLU A 95 3.14 6.51 -18.33
C GLU A 95 4.08 6.66 -17.14
N LYS A 96 5.32 7.08 -17.39
CA LYS A 96 6.31 7.29 -16.32
C LYS A 96 5.81 8.28 -15.26
N ALA A 97 5.05 9.30 -15.68
CA ALA A 97 4.46 10.29 -14.77
C ALA A 97 3.39 9.67 -13.86
N ALA A 98 2.60 8.70 -14.35
CA ALA A 98 1.61 7.99 -13.53
C ALA A 98 2.29 7.11 -12.48
N ILE A 99 3.35 6.39 -12.86
CA ILE A 99 4.16 5.57 -11.93
C ILE A 99 4.76 6.46 -10.83
N GLU A 100 5.29 7.62 -11.21
CA GLU A 100 5.85 8.58 -10.26
C GLU A 100 4.78 9.13 -9.30
N ALA A 101 3.61 9.51 -9.81
CA ALA A 101 2.50 9.98 -8.98
C ALA A 101 2.02 8.89 -7.99
N PHE A 102 1.95 7.63 -8.44
CA PHE A 102 1.61 6.48 -7.59
C PHE A 102 2.60 6.30 -6.45
N ARG A 103 3.91 6.31 -6.75
CA ARG A 103 4.99 6.23 -5.75
C ARG A 103 4.93 7.38 -4.74
N GLN A 104 4.66 8.60 -5.22
CA GLN A 104 4.54 9.75 -4.36
C GLN A 104 3.34 9.65 -3.42
N SER A 105 2.20 9.12 -3.89
CA SER A 105 1.03 8.90 -3.02
C SER A 105 1.35 7.88 -1.93
N LEU A 106 1.98 6.74 -2.26
CA LEU A 106 2.41 5.75 -1.26
C LEU A 106 3.40 6.33 -0.24
N THR A 107 4.33 7.17 -0.70
CA THR A 107 5.34 7.82 0.16
C THR A 107 4.72 8.79 1.17
N ARG A 108 3.57 9.39 0.85
CA ARG A 108 2.84 10.31 1.76
C ARG A 108 2.13 9.59 2.91
N LEU A 109 2.00 8.26 2.85
CA LEU A 109 1.22 7.49 3.83
C LEU A 109 1.96 7.22 5.14
N GLY A 110 3.27 7.50 5.22
CA GLY A 110 4.03 7.30 6.45
C GLY A 110 5.42 7.92 6.43
N ASP A 111 6.00 8.03 7.62
CA ASP A 111 7.30 8.65 7.86
C ASP A 111 8.47 7.67 7.79
N VAL A 112 8.20 6.38 7.99
CA VAL A 112 9.20 5.30 8.00
C VAL A 112 8.67 4.11 7.21
N TYR A 113 9.49 3.61 6.28
CA TYR A 113 9.19 2.43 5.48
C TYR A 113 9.94 1.20 6.00
N ILE A 114 9.24 0.07 6.14
CA ILE A 114 9.79 -1.22 6.52
C ILE A 114 9.37 -2.23 5.45
N ASN A 115 10.36 -2.85 4.79
CA ASN A 115 10.10 -3.97 3.88
C ASN A 115 10.24 -5.30 4.62
N ASP A 116 9.11 -6.00 4.79
CA ASP A 116 9.03 -7.35 5.37
C ASP A 116 8.38 -8.34 4.38
N ALA A 117 8.64 -8.15 3.09
CA ALA A 117 7.97 -8.88 2.01
C ALA A 117 8.94 -9.69 1.13
N PHE A 118 9.95 -10.35 1.70
CA PHE A 118 10.97 -11.06 0.92
C PHE A 118 10.37 -12.13 -0.01
N ALA A 119 10.37 -11.86 -1.32
CA ALA A 119 9.95 -12.76 -2.38
C ALA A 119 11.09 -12.94 -3.41
N PRO A 120 11.21 -14.12 -4.06
CA PRO A 120 12.18 -14.34 -5.13
C PRO A 120 11.97 -13.31 -6.26
N PRO A 121 13.00 -12.92 -7.03
CA PRO A 121 12.95 -11.76 -7.92
C PRO A 121 11.91 -11.95 -9.04
N ILE A 122 10.72 -11.37 -8.82
CA ILE A 122 9.65 -11.23 -9.81
C ILE A 122 9.59 -9.77 -10.29
N GLY A 123 10.67 -9.31 -10.93
CA GLY A 123 10.76 -7.99 -11.56
C GLY A 123 10.68 -6.78 -10.58
N PRO A 124 10.92 -5.56 -11.07
CA PRO A 124 10.82 -4.35 -10.25
C PRO A 124 9.35 -3.94 -10.09
N THR A 125 8.86 -3.81 -8.85
CA THR A 125 7.56 -3.18 -8.57
C THR A 125 7.72 -1.87 -7.80
N ALA A 126 6.76 -0.95 -7.90
CA ALA A 126 6.88 0.42 -7.42
C ALA A 126 7.08 0.51 -5.91
N ALA A 127 6.38 -0.32 -5.13
CA ALA A 127 6.51 -0.38 -3.68
C ALA A 127 7.91 -0.82 -3.18
N TRP A 128 8.72 -1.47 -4.01
CA TRP A 128 10.03 -1.99 -3.64
C TRP A 128 11.18 -1.01 -3.86
N TRP A 129 11.04 -0.13 -4.85
CA TRP A 129 12.18 0.65 -5.34
C TRP A 129 12.30 2.02 -4.68
N GLU A 130 11.20 2.65 -4.27
CA GLU A 130 11.22 4.11 -4.06
C GLU A 130 10.24 4.65 -3.00
N CYS A 131 9.83 3.86 -1.99
CA CYS A 131 9.23 4.44 -0.77
C CYS A 131 10.32 5.15 0.06
N SER A 132 10.75 6.32 -0.43
CA SER A 132 11.68 7.21 0.27
C SER A 132 10.84 8.14 1.12
N CYS A 133 10.45 7.73 2.33
CA CYS A 133 9.69 8.59 3.23
C CYS A 133 10.41 9.95 3.38
N SER A 134 9.78 11.01 2.90
CA SER A 134 10.31 12.36 2.98
C SER A 134 10.45 12.72 4.46
N SER A 135 11.68 13.01 4.90
CA SER A 135 11.93 13.65 6.19
C SER A 135 11.29 15.04 6.19
N ALA A 136 10.03 15.14 6.58
CA ALA A 136 9.45 16.42 6.95
C ALA A 136 10.25 16.96 8.15
N PRO A 137 10.73 18.23 8.12
CA PRO A 137 11.36 18.80 9.30
C PRO A 137 10.35 18.82 10.44
N PRO A 138 10.79 18.56 11.69
CA PRO A 138 9.88 18.59 12.83
C PRO A 138 9.28 19.99 12.94
N ALA A 139 7.96 20.07 12.86
CA ALA A 139 7.23 21.27 13.24
C ALA A 139 7.39 21.45 14.76
N PHE A 140 8.27 22.37 15.14
CA PHE A 140 8.33 23.00 16.47
C PHE A 140 8.00 24.47 16.34
#